data_AF-B7PF13-F1
#
_entry.id   AF-B7PF13-F1
#
_cell.length_a   1.000
_cell.length_b   1.000
_cell.length_c   1.000
_cell.angle_alpha   90.00
_cell.angle_beta   90.00
_cell.angle_gamma   90.00
#
_symmetry.space_group_name_H-M   'P 1'
#
loop_
_entity.id
_entity.type
_entity.pdbx_description
1 polymer ?
#
loop_
_entity_poly.entity_id
_entity_poly.type
_entity_poly.pdbx_seq_one_letter_code
_entity_poly.pdbx_strand_id
1 'polypeptide(L)'
;MLKRATQVTPTLLRNLQPLRHEQVRTTVVVKRVHTPHLSKIWAKTPRTLRSRHYIYEYDEVTEVKKKEPLDVILMDVVEGLGNKWDIVSVTPVYGLTQLIVPGLAIYATPDNLALREKMKQINKADRVPVLFRIQHVSRKLSDEVVSEVPYDKLPVEALLPEQRDLLRELAPDKVVDTAGS
;
A
#
# COMPACT_ATOMS: atom_id res chain seq x y z
N MET A 1 -22.22 -40.24 -50.68
CA MET A 1 -21.42 -40.29 -49.44
C MET A 1 -21.46 -38.93 -48.78
N LEU A 2 -22.05 -38.79 -47.59
CA LEU A 2 -21.85 -37.66 -46.66
C LEU A 2 -22.38 -38.13 -45.30
N LYS A 3 -21.48 -38.51 -44.39
CA LYS A 3 -21.83 -38.90 -43.03
C LYS A 3 -22.24 -37.63 -42.28
N ARG A 4 -23.49 -37.58 -41.78
CA ARG A 4 -23.97 -36.48 -40.94
C ARG A 4 -23.09 -36.39 -39.69
N ALA A 5 -22.41 -35.26 -39.51
CA ALA A 5 -21.74 -34.93 -38.27
C ALA A 5 -22.81 -34.77 -37.17
N THR A 6 -22.77 -35.67 -36.18
CA THR A 6 -23.56 -35.54 -34.95
C THR A 6 -23.17 -34.24 -34.27
N GLN A 7 -24.13 -33.34 -34.10
CA GLN A 7 -23.94 -32.08 -33.40
C GLN A 7 -23.63 -32.39 -31.94
N VAL A 8 -22.38 -32.14 -31.54
CA VAL A 8 -21.95 -32.24 -30.14
C VAL A 8 -22.75 -31.20 -29.36
N THR A 9 -23.64 -31.67 -28.49
CA THR A 9 -24.50 -30.80 -27.69
C THR A 9 -23.65 -29.91 -26.77
N PRO A 10 -23.92 -28.59 -26.69
CA PRO A 10 -23.15 -27.66 -25.85
C PRO A 10 -23.28 -27.93 -24.34
N THR A 11 -24.16 -28.84 -23.94
CA THR A 11 -24.37 -29.27 -22.54
C THR A 11 -23.21 -30.07 -21.97
N LEU A 12 -22.43 -30.78 -22.81
CA LEU A 12 -21.25 -31.52 -22.35
C LEU A 12 -20.10 -30.59 -21.90
N LEU A 13 -20.10 -29.33 -22.33
CA LEU A 13 -19.08 -28.35 -21.96
C LEU A 13 -19.38 -27.62 -20.64
N ARG A 14 -20.60 -27.71 -20.09
CA ARG A 14 -20.97 -27.04 -18.82
C ARG A 14 -20.43 -27.74 -17.57
N ASN A 15 -20.14 -29.03 -17.65
CA ASN A 15 -19.62 -29.83 -16.54
C ASN A 15 -18.09 -29.96 -16.55
N LEU A 16 -17.43 -29.41 -17.56
CA LEU A 16 -15.98 -29.20 -17.56
C LEU A 16 -15.69 -27.90 -16.80
N GLN A 17 -15.96 -27.88 -15.49
CA GLN A 17 -15.10 -27.03 -14.68
C GLN A 17 -13.69 -27.57 -14.89
N PRO A 18 -12.72 -26.77 -15.35
CA PRO A 18 -11.35 -27.23 -15.23
C PRO A 18 -11.18 -27.54 -13.75
N LEU A 19 -10.83 -28.78 -13.42
CA LEU A 19 -10.17 -29.10 -12.18
C LEU A 19 -8.89 -28.26 -12.19
N ARG A 20 -9.02 -27.00 -11.81
CA ARG A 20 -7.92 -26.13 -11.43
C ARG A 20 -7.40 -26.75 -10.14
N HIS A 21 -6.64 -27.82 -10.30
CA HIS A 21 -5.75 -28.33 -9.29
C HIS A 21 -4.58 -27.36 -9.23
N GLU A 22 -4.88 -26.12 -8.81
CA GLU A 22 -3.83 -25.18 -8.47
C GLU A 22 -3.15 -25.76 -7.24
N GLN A 23 -1.84 -25.97 -7.36
CA GLN A 23 -1.02 -26.33 -6.21
C GLN A 23 -1.18 -25.22 -5.16
N VAL A 24 -1.86 -25.55 -4.05
CA VAL A 24 -1.95 -24.64 -2.91
C VAL A 24 -0.53 -24.52 -2.35
N ARG A 25 0.02 -23.30 -2.34
CA ARG A 25 1.39 -23.03 -1.88
C ARG A 25 1.43 -22.95 -0.35
N THR A 26 1.20 -24.09 0.29
CA THR A 26 1.24 -24.22 1.75
C THR A 26 2.56 -24.83 2.20
N THR A 27 3.07 -24.39 3.36
CA THR A 27 4.30 -24.94 3.94
C THR A 27 4.04 -25.31 5.39
N VAL A 28 4.41 -26.54 5.73
CA VAL A 28 4.27 -27.07 7.09
C VAL A 28 5.64 -27.51 7.57
N VAL A 29 6.05 -26.98 8.71
CA VAL A 29 7.29 -27.36 9.37
C VAL A 29 7.01 -28.59 10.21
N VAL A 30 7.76 -29.65 9.96
CA VAL A 30 7.62 -30.93 10.65
C VAL A 30 8.91 -31.35 11.33
N LYS A 31 8.75 -31.97 12.50
CA LYS A 31 9.85 -32.61 13.24
C LYS A 31 9.79 -34.11 13.01
N ARG A 32 10.96 -34.77 12.90
CA ARG A 32 11.01 -36.23 12.85
C ARG A 32 10.82 -36.77 14.26
N VAL A 33 9.91 -37.73 14.42
CA VAL A 33 9.71 -38.42 15.71
C VAL A 33 10.96 -39.21 16.10
N HIS A 34 11.58 -39.86 15.12
CA HIS A 34 12.81 -40.63 15.32
C HIS A 34 14.01 -39.96 14.67
N THR A 35 14.93 -39.49 15.51
CA THR A 35 16.16 -38.81 15.08
C THR A 35 17.10 -39.78 14.33
N PRO A 36 17.57 -39.43 13.13
CA PRO A 36 18.55 -40.24 12.42
C PRO A 36 19.93 -40.13 13.06
N HIS A 37 20.74 -41.19 12.95
CA HIS A 37 22.14 -41.15 13.38
C HIS A 37 22.97 -40.24 12.48
N LEU A 38 23.88 -39.48 13.10
CA LEU A 38 24.77 -38.58 12.39
C LEU A 38 25.70 -39.33 11.44
N SER A 39 25.90 -38.77 10.25
CA SER A 39 26.98 -39.16 9.34
C SER A 39 28.29 -38.56 9.79
N LYS A 40 29.40 -39.21 9.45
CA LYS A 40 30.74 -38.63 9.67
C LYS A 40 30.93 -37.45 8.72
N ILE A 41 31.64 -36.42 9.16
CA ILE A 41 31.86 -35.18 8.40
C ILE A 41 32.59 -35.44 7.07
N TRP A 42 33.55 -36.37 7.07
CA TRP A 42 34.32 -36.73 5.87
C TRP A 42 33.61 -37.72 4.93
N ALA A 43 32.44 -38.24 5.32
CA ALA A 43 31.74 -39.21 4.49
C ALA A 43 31.17 -38.51 3.24
N LYS A 44 31.48 -39.05 2.06
CA LYS A 44 31.01 -38.52 0.76
C LYS A 44 29.48 -38.49 0.65
N THR A 45 28.79 -39.42 1.31
CA THR A 45 27.33 -39.49 1.34
C THR A 45 26.83 -39.61 2.79
N PRO A 46 25.68 -38.99 3.11
CA PRO A 46 25.06 -39.16 4.41
C PRO A 46 24.59 -40.60 4.60
N ARG A 47 24.42 -41.01 5.86
CA ARG A 47 23.84 -42.33 6.16
C ARG A 47 22.42 -42.39 5.61
N THR A 48 22.06 -43.53 5.03
CA THR A 48 20.71 -43.75 4.53
C THR A 48 19.70 -43.75 5.67
N LEU A 49 18.54 -43.15 5.41
CA LEU A 49 17.44 -43.12 6.36
C LEU A 49 16.69 -44.45 6.31
N ARG A 50 16.20 -44.88 7.47
CA ARG A 50 15.31 -46.05 7.58
C ARG A 50 13.85 -45.57 7.54
N SER A 51 12.93 -46.48 7.21
CA SER A 51 11.49 -46.20 7.14
C SER A 51 10.96 -45.45 8.39
N ARG A 52 11.37 -45.84 9.60
CA ARG A 52 10.99 -45.16 10.85
C ARG A 52 11.33 -43.66 10.91
N HIS A 53 12.34 -43.20 10.17
CA HIS A 53 12.75 -41.78 10.18
C HIS A 53 11.87 -40.89 9.27
N TYR A 54 10.94 -41.48 8.51
CA TYR A 54 9.94 -40.77 7.71
C TYR A 54 8.61 -40.57 8.46
N ILE A 55 8.59 -40.83 9.77
CA ILE A 55 7.48 -40.50 10.64
C ILE A 55 7.70 -39.07 11.16
N TYR A 56 6.74 -38.21 10.87
CA TYR A 56 6.80 -36.78 11.14
C TYR A 56 5.69 -36.36 12.10
N GLU A 57 6.02 -35.40 12.95
CA GLU A 57 5.10 -34.71 13.84
C GLU A 57 5.00 -33.24 13.41
N TYR A 58 3.81 -32.67 13.51
CA TYR A 58 3.58 -31.27 13.17
C TYR A 58 4.18 -30.36 14.24
N ASP A 59 5.06 -29.46 13.81
CA ASP A 59 5.66 -28.47 14.69
C ASP A 59 4.99 -27.11 14.48
N GLU A 60 4.97 -26.62 13.23
CA GLU A 60 4.38 -25.33 12.90
C GLU A 60 3.68 -25.34 11.54
N VAL A 61 2.48 -24.77 11.49
CA VAL A 61 1.74 -24.54 10.24
C VAL A 61 1.84 -23.05 9.90
N THR A 62 2.50 -22.71 8.79
CA THR A 62 2.79 -21.31 8.45
C THR A 62 1.54 -20.49 8.11
N GLU A 63 0.49 -21.14 7.61
CA GLU A 63 -0.76 -20.50 7.19
C GLU A 63 -1.54 -19.88 8.36
N VAL A 64 -1.48 -20.51 9.53
CA VAL A 64 -2.21 -20.08 10.72
C VAL A 64 -1.51 -18.88 11.38
N LYS A 65 -0.20 -18.76 11.17
CA LYS A 65 0.59 -17.66 11.73
C LYS A 65 0.23 -16.35 11.05
N LYS A 66 0.03 -15.29 11.87
CA LYS A 66 -0.18 -13.94 11.37
C LYS A 66 1.08 -13.50 10.61
N LYS A 67 0.89 -13.10 9.35
CA LYS A 67 2.00 -12.58 8.53
C LYS A 67 2.37 -11.18 9.00
N GLU A 68 3.67 -10.92 9.05
CA GLU A 68 4.20 -9.59 9.31
C GLU A 68 3.74 -8.61 8.22
N PRO A 69 3.53 -7.33 8.57
CA PRO A 69 3.17 -6.33 7.59
C PRO A 69 4.34 -6.12 6.61
N LEU A 70 3.99 -5.82 5.36
CA LEU A 70 4.93 -5.59 4.26
C LEU A 70 5.11 -4.07 4.08
N ASP A 71 6.36 -3.63 4.13
CA ASP A 71 6.72 -2.24 3.88
C ASP A 71 6.94 -2.01 2.38
N VAL A 72 6.21 -1.03 1.84
CA VAL A 72 6.24 -0.65 0.44
C VAL A 72 6.42 0.85 0.28
N ILE A 73 7.07 1.26 -0.79
CA ILE A 73 7.25 2.65 -1.21
C ILE A 73 6.24 2.93 -2.32
N LEU A 74 5.39 3.93 -2.12
CA LEU A 74 4.41 4.32 -3.13
C LEU A 74 5.10 5.04 -4.29
N MET A 75 4.82 4.63 -5.53
CA MET A 75 5.27 5.31 -6.74
C MET A 75 4.33 6.43 -7.17
N ASP A 76 3.04 6.27 -6.88
CA ASP A 76 1.98 7.22 -7.19
C ASP A 76 1.11 7.48 -5.97
N VAL A 77 0.26 8.51 -6.05
CA VAL A 77 -0.68 8.84 -4.97
C VAL A 77 -1.76 7.77 -4.93
N VAL A 78 -1.94 7.14 -3.77
CA VAL A 78 -2.95 6.09 -3.57
C VAL A 78 -3.97 6.59 -2.56
N GLU A 79 -5.23 6.64 -2.98
CA GLU A 79 -6.35 7.14 -2.18
C GLU A 79 -6.43 6.46 -0.81
N GLY A 80 -6.44 7.27 0.25
CA GLY A 80 -6.51 6.81 1.63
C GLY A 80 -5.31 6.00 2.13
N LEU A 81 -4.20 5.94 1.39
CA LEU A 81 -2.99 5.25 1.82
C LEU A 81 -1.82 6.21 2.01
N GLY A 82 -1.53 7.06 1.03
CA GLY A 82 -0.43 8.02 1.12
C GLY A 82 -0.05 8.69 -0.18
N ASN A 83 0.94 9.58 -0.08
CA ASN A 83 1.47 10.31 -1.22
C ASN A 83 2.58 9.53 -1.93
N LYS A 84 2.89 9.99 -3.13
CA LYS A 84 4.03 9.52 -3.91
C LYS A 84 5.33 9.61 -3.07
N TRP A 85 6.11 8.54 -3.09
CA TRP A 85 7.35 8.33 -2.33
C TRP A 85 7.21 8.17 -0.81
N ASP A 86 6.00 7.97 -0.28
CA ASP A 86 5.82 7.60 1.12
C ASP A 86 6.07 6.09 1.35
N ILE A 87 6.52 5.77 2.56
CA ILE A 87 6.70 4.38 3.01
C ILE A 87 5.46 4.01 3.81
N VAL A 88 4.77 2.95 3.41
CA VAL A 88 3.56 2.48 4.07
C VAL A 88 3.69 1.00 4.41
N SER A 89 3.25 0.64 5.61
CA SER A 89 3.21 -0.73 6.10
C SER A 89 1.81 -1.30 5.92
N VAL A 90 1.66 -2.33 5.07
CA VAL A 90 0.35 -2.91 4.69
C VAL A 90 0.32 -4.42 4.89
N THR A 91 -0.85 -5.04 4.78
CA THR A 91 -0.89 -6.51 4.76
C THR A 91 -0.23 -7.05 3.48
N PRO A 92 0.50 -8.18 3.51
CA PRO A 92 1.22 -8.67 2.33
C PRO A 92 0.31 -8.95 1.12
N VAL A 93 -0.91 -9.46 1.36
CA VAL A 93 -1.86 -9.73 0.28
C VAL A 93 -2.27 -8.44 -0.43
N TYR A 94 -2.60 -7.40 0.34
CA TYR A 94 -2.93 -6.09 -0.21
C TYR A 94 -1.74 -5.46 -0.94
N GLY A 95 -0.56 -5.45 -0.31
CA GLY A 95 0.65 -4.86 -0.90
C GLY A 95 1.06 -5.54 -2.20
N LEU A 96 1.04 -6.86 -2.26
CA LEU A 96 1.41 -7.60 -3.46
C LEU A 96 0.36 -7.44 -4.56
N THR A 97 -0.90 -7.76 -4.27
CA THR A 97 -1.95 -7.86 -5.29
C THR A 97 -2.42 -6.49 -5.77
N GLN A 98 -2.57 -5.51 -4.87
CA GLN A 98 -3.18 -4.22 -5.19
C GLN A 98 -2.19 -3.08 -5.40
N LEU A 99 -0.95 -3.20 -4.93
CA LEU A 99 0.04 -2.12 -5.08
C LEU A 99 1.18 -2.52 -6.02
N ILE A 100 1.87 -3.64 -5.73
CA ILE A 100 3.08 -4.03 -6.47
C ILE A 100 2.77 -4.58 -7.86
N VAL A 101 1.83 -5.52 -7.97
CA VAL A 101 1.43 -6.10 -9.26
C VAL A 101 0.94 -5.04 -10.26
N PRO A 102 0.10 -4.06 -9.88
CA PRO A 102 -0.28 -2.98 -10.79
C PRO A 102 0.80 -1.90 -10.97
N GLY A 103 1.88 -1.92 -10.19
CA GLY A 103 2.98 -0.94 -10.30
C GLY A 103 2.76 0.38 -9.57
N LEU A 104 1.80 0.44 -8.63
CA LEU A 104 1.55 1.63 -7.79
C LEU A 104 2.57 1.76 -6.65
N ALA A 105 3.26 0.68 -6.30
CA ALA A 105 4.29 0.67 -5.26
C ALA A 105 5.43 -0.30 -5.58
N ILE A 106 6.57 -0.09 -4.92
CA ILE A 106 7.76 -0.93 -4.98
C ILE A 106 8.11 -1.41 -3.57
N TYR A 107 8.74 -2.57 -3.43
CA TYR A 107 9.33 -3.03 -2.17
C TYR A 107 10.32 -2.02 -1.56
N ALA A 108 10.32 -1.93 -0.23
CA ALA A 108 11.29 -1.16 0.54
C ALA A 108 12.66 -1.89 0.66
N THR A 109 13.30 -2.20 -0.46
CA THR A 109 14.68 -2.71 -0.49
C THR A 109 15.69 -1.57 -0.28
N PRO A 110 16.92 -1.85 0.19
CA PRO A 110 17.93 -0.80 0.40
C PRO A 110 18.20 0.05 -0.84
N ASP A 111 18.23 -0.57 -2.02
CA ASP A 111 18.45 0.14 -3.30
C ASP A 111 17.29 1.10 -3.63
N ASN A 112 16.05 0.68 -3.37
CA ASN A 112 14.87 1.49 -3.62
C ASN A 112 14.71 2.62 -2.60
N LEU A 113 15.18 2.42 -1.37
CA LEU A 113 15.26 3.48 -0.36
C LEU A 113 16.25 4.58 -0.82
N ALA A 114 17.41 4.21 -1.35
CA ALA A 114 18.36 5.17 -1.91
C ALA A 114 17.78 5.90 -3.14
N LEU A 115 17.03 5.21 -4.01
CA LEU A 115 16.32 5.84 -5.13
C LEU A 115 15.29 6.86 -4.65
N ARG A 116 14.49 6.50 -3.65
CA ARG A 116 13.49 7.38 -3.03
C ARG A 116 14.13 8.65 -2.48
N GLU A 117 15.25 8.55 -1.78
CA GLU A 117 15.94 9.73 -1.21
C GLU A 117 16.36 10.71 -2.30
N LYS A 118 16.89 10.22 -3.42
CA LYS A 118 17.25 11.04 -4.59
C LYS A 118 16.01 11.72 -5.19
N MET A 119 14.94 10.97 -5.42
CA MET A 119 13.72 11.48 -6.07
C MET A 119 12.97 12.48 -5.19
N LYS A 120 12.90 12.24 -3.87
CA LYS A 120 12.20 13.11 -2.92
C LYS A 120 12.86 14.49 -2.80
N GLN A 121 14.17 14.58 -3.00
CA GLN A 121 14.90 15.86 -2.98
C GLN A 121 14.60 16.73 -4.19
N ILE A 122 14.35 16.11 -5.35
CA ILE A 122 14.02 16.80 -6.61
C ILE A 122 12.60 17.38 -6.54
N ASN A 123 11.66 16.63 -5.94
CA ASN A 123 10.22 16.90 -6.01
C ASN A 123 9.61 17.43 -4.70
N LYS A 124 10.24 18.41 -4.03
CA LYS A 124 9.78 18.92 -2.73
C LYS A 124 8.34 19.48 -2.71
N ALA A 125 7.76 19.79 -3.87
CA ALA A 125 6.46 20.43 -4.02
C ALA A 125 5.25 19.46 -4.22
N ASP A 126 5.47 18.17 -4.47
CA ASP A 126 4.42 17.25 -4.97
C ASP A 126 3.46 16.71 -3.88
N ARG A 127 3.34 17.38 -2.73
CA ARG A 127 2.43 16.93 -1.66
C ARG A 127 0.98 17.27 -2.02
N VAL A 128 0.22 16.27 -2.42
CA VAL A 128 -1.22 16.40 -2.69
C VAL A 128 -2.00 15.98 -1.42
N PRO A 129 -3.08 16.68 -1.05
CA PRO A 129 -3.98 16.19 -0.03
C PRO A 129 -4.72 14.95 -0.56
N VAL A 130 -4.40 13.78 -0.02
CA VAL A 130 -5.09 12.53 -0.35
C VAL A 130 -6.38 12.47 0.44
N LEU A 131 -7.52 12.62 -0.24
CA LEU A 131 -8.82 12.49 0.39
C LEU A 131 -9.04 11.03 0.78
N PHE A 132 -9.21 10.77 2.07
CA PHE A 132 -9.77 9.50 2.51
C PHE A 132 -11.24 9.51 2.12
N ARG A 133 -11.71 8.44 1.46
CA ARG A 133 -13.15 8.20 1.32
C ARG A 133 -13.68 7.88 2.71
N ILE A 134 -14.04 8.91 3.47
CA ILE A 134 -14.69 8.75 4.78
C ILE A 134 -15.96 7.95 4.51
N GLN A 135 -15.94 6.66 4.85
CA GLN A 135 -17.20 5.95 5.01
C GLN A 135 -17.87 6.64 6.18
N HIS A 136 -18.94 7.40 5.91
CA HIS A 136 -19.75 8.05 6.93
C HIS A 136 -20.43 6.97 7.80
N VAL A 137 -19.66 6.30 8.65
CA VAL A 137 -20.20 5.65 9.84
C VAL A 137 -20.31 6.77 10.86
N SER A 138 -21.35 7.59 10.71
CA SER A 138 -21.91 8.51 11.70
C SER A 138 -21.03 8.74 12.93
N ARG A 139 -19.94 9.48 12.76
CA ARG A 139 -19.33 10.22 13.85
C ARG A 139 -19.68 11.66 13.56
N LYS A 140 -20.38 12.28 14.51
CA LYS A 140 -20.77 13.69 14.45
C LYS A 140 -19.54 14.48 14.00
N LEU A 141 -19.66 15.16 12.86
CA LEU A 141 -18.74 16.19 12.42
C LEU A 141 -18.74 17.22 13.56
N SER A 142 -17.75 17.16 14.43
CA SER A 142 -17.40 18.32 15.25
C SER A 142 -16.71 19.27 14.30
N ASP A 143 -17.34 20.41 14.10
CA ASP A 143 -16.95 21.50 13.22
C ASP A 143 -15.49 21.93 13.47
N GLU A 144 -14.55 21.42 12.66
CA GLU A 144 -13.19 21.98 12.60
C GLU A 144 -13.21 23.12 11.58
N VAL A 145 -13.45 24.31 12.10
CA VAL A 145 -13.46 25.58 11.35
C VAL A 145 -12.07 25.84 10.77
N VAL A 146 -12.02 25.92 9.44
CA VAL A 146 -10.89 26.45 8.68
C VAL A 146 -10.74 27.94 9.05
N SER A 147 -9.70 28.25 9.82
CA SER A 147 -9.18 29.59 10.15
C SER A 147 -10.19 30.63 10.64
N GLU A 148 -10.20 30.89 11.96
CA GLU A 148 -10.92 31.97 12.64
C GLU A 148 -10.27 33.35 12.44
N VAL A 149 -9.94 33.77 11.21
CA VAL A 149 -9.66 35.19 10.99
C VAL A 149 -10.88 35.80 10.32
N PRO A 150 -11.79 36.43 11.09
CA PRO A 150 -12.89 37.20 10.53
C PRO A 150 -12.35 38.17 9.48
N TYR A 151 -13.07 38.31 8.36
CA TYR A 151 -12.69 39.19 7.24
C TYR A 151 -12.36 40.63 7.68
N ASP A 152 -12.86 41.06 8.84
CA ASP A 152 -12.68 42.38 9.41
C ASP A 152 -11.25 42.65 9.95
N LYS A 153 -10.38 41.63 10.04
CA LYS A 153 -9.01 41.74 10.60
C LYS A 153 -7.88 41.59 9.57
N LEU A 154 -8.19 41.57 8.28
CA LEU A 154 -7.17 41.54 7.22
C LEU A 154 -6.45 42.90 7.16
N PRO A 155 -5.11 42.94 7.03
CA PRO A 155 -4.39 44.21 6.91
C PRO A 155 -4.79 44.93 5.61
N VAL A 156 -5.24 46.19 5.75
CA VAL A 156 -5.75 47.06 4.66
C VAL A 156 -4.63 47.99 4.16
N GLU A 157 -3.40 47.50 4.14
CA GLU A 157 -2.28 48.27 3.60
C GLU A 157 -2.22 48.08 2.09
N ALA A 158 -2.17 49.20 1.37
CA ALA A 158 -2.01 49.18 -0.07
C ALA A 158 -0.65 48.56 -0.42
N LEU A 159 -0.67 47.47 -1.19
CA LEU A 159 0.53 46.82 -1.72
C LEU A 159 1.36 47.78 -2.58
N LEU A 160 0.71 48.76 -3.23
CA LEU A 160 1.32 49.78 -4.06
C LEU A 160 0.94 51.19 -3.56
N PRO A 161 1.87 52.17 -3.58
CA PRO A 161 1.60 53.54 -3.12
C PRO A 161 0.45 54.23 -3.87
N GLU A 162 0.30 53.96 -5.17
CA GLU A 162 -0.72 54.55 -6.05
C GLU A 162 -2.14 54.07 -5.73
N GLN A 163 -2.29 52.93 -5.05
CA GLN A 163 -3.60 52.34 -4.73
C GLN A 163 -4.20 52.89 -3.42
N ARG A 164 -3.45 53.75 -2.70
CA ARG A 164 -3.86 54.31 -1.40
C ARG A 164 -5.09 55.21 -1.52
N ASP A 165 -5.10 56.09 -2.52
CA ASP A 165 -6.18 57.06 -2.70
C ASP A 165 -7.49 56.36 -3.10
N LEU A 166 -7.42 55.39 -4.01
CA LEU A 166 -8.56 54.58 -4.42
C LEU A 166 -9.13 53.73 -3.26
N LEU A 167 -8.26 53.16 -2.41
CA LEU A 167 -8.71 52.43 -1.22
C LEU A 167 -9.41 53.34 -0.21
N ARG A 168 -8.95 54.59 -0.09
CA ARG A 168 -9.57 55.62 0.76
C ARG A 168 -10.95 56.04 0.27
N GLU A 169 -11.14 56.08 -1.05
CA GLU A 169 -12.45 56.33 -1.67
C GLU A 169 -13.43 55.17 -1.51
N LEU A 170 -12.95 53.92 -1.68
CA LEU A 170 -13.78 52.72 -1.67
C LEU A 170 -14.22 52.28 -0.26
N ALA A 171 -13.38 52.49 0.75
CA ALA A 171 -13.63 52.02 2.12
C ALA A 171 -13.07 52.99 3.18
N PRO A 172 -13.68 54.19 3.34
CA PRO A 172 -13.15 55.24 4.21
C PRO A 172 -13.04 54.83 5.68
N ASP A 173 -13.93 53.94 6.15
CA ASP A 173 -13.99 53.52 7.55
C ASP A 173 -12.92 52.50 7.96
N LYS A 174 -12.18 51.94 6.99
CA LYS A 174 -11.26 50.80 7.21
C LYS A 174 -9.78 51.14 7.06
N VAL A 175 -9.44 52.36 6.66
CA VAL A 175 -8.04 52.80 6.44
C VAL A 175 -7.50 53.42 7.72
N VAL A 176 -6.52 52.75 8.35
CA VAL A 176 -5.80 53.30 9.51
C VAL A 176 -4.54 53.97 8.99
N ASP A 177 -4.45 55.30 9.10
CA ASP A 177 -3.24 56.05 8.79
C ASP A 177 -2.18 55.72 9.85
N THR A 178 -1.24 54.83 9.54
CA THR A 178 -0.08 54.56 10.38
C THR A 178 0.89 55.74 10.31
N ALA A 179 0.56 56.81 11.04
CA ALA A 179 1.45 57.94 11.25
C ALA A 179 2.52 57.58 12.29
N GLY A 180 3.71 57.24 11.81
CA GLY A 180 4.99 57.47 12.51
C GLY A 180 5.27 56.69 13.79
N SER A 181 6.10 55.65 13.65
CA SER A 181 7.21 55.33 14.57
C SER A 181 8.30 54.60 13.78
#